data_AF-A0A6S6M4B5-F1
#
_entry.id   AF-A0A6S6M4B5-F1
#
_cell.length_a   1.000
_cell.length_b   1.000
_cell.length_c   1.000
_cell.angle_alpha   90.00
_cell.angle_beta   90.00
_cell.angle_gamma   90.00
#
_symmetry.space_group_name_H-M   'P 1'
#
loop_
_entity.id
_entity.type
_entity.pdbx_description
1 polymer ?
#
loop_
_entity_poly.entity_id
_entity_poly.type
_entity_poly.pdbx_seq_one_letter_code
_entity_poly.pdbx_strand_id
1 'polypeptide(L)'
;MTPEELDNSIPLNTSEFWYRVDAPEIISTIWTVVYGADKYRPDSKQANHIRLLLSKLYTCHMSGYDCIGYSRYGVSYRLKNPKNVLQLSFRVTTAIIDALYSAGYIEDWRGFTYADKSSRMRANASLIALIEDVQRPIALPLNHRIPDDSLFIKFKDHEKNRIPFVHDEFTLAWNQQLIDYNRLLARSSLSLSCPIPERVNFDRRIVTRTFNDESLRLGGRFYGGWWLRIESNYRKHILINGEPTVEIDYKGIHVFLAYLMEGIDCFKLFDGDPYVIDAPDLGMEWRKVTKAVTLKCLNAKSRKEAAASINSDMNLKEKEGKKNKKKIKRHPKYKPSQLVDMCIEKHPLINHYFNSDCGKMLQFYDSHIASQVIQHFLVSEIPILPVHDSFICQRRHADKLDQVMKNVVETSYGLEPITKWNMVCEQSEDVE
;
A
#
# COMPACT_ATOMS: atom_id res chain seq x y z
N MET A 1 39.97 -1.08 5.12
CA MET A 1 39.29 -1.06 3.81
C MET A 1 40.32 -0.93 2.71
N THR A 2 40.15 -1.69 1.63
CA THR A 2 40.93 -1.53 0.40
C THR A 2 40.49 -0.26 -0.35
N PRO A 3 41.31 0.29 -1.26
CA PRO A 3 40.89 1.40 -2.11
C PRO A 3 39.64 1.11 -2.96
N GLU A 4 39.41 -0.15 -3.32
CA GLU A 4 38.25 -0.62 -4.08
C GLU A 4 36.95 -0.55 -3.24
N GLU A 5 37.01 -0.94 -1.96
CA GLU A 5 35.88 -0.81 -1.03
C GLU A 5 35.53 0.68 -0.75
N LEU A 6 36.50 1.58 -0.85
CA LEU A 6 36.28 3.02 -0.65
C LEU A 6 35.69 3.73 -1.89
N ASP A 7 35.77 3.08 -3.06
CA ASP A 7 35.17 3.53 -4.33
C ASP A 7 33.67 3.19 -4.39
N ASN A 8 33.25 2.10 -3.74
CA ASN A 8 31.86 1.69 -3.58
C ASN A 8 31.13 2.51 -2.50
N SER A 9 31.09 3.84 -2.67
CA SER A 9 30.57 4.78 -1.69
C SER A 9 29.42 5.64 -2.19
N ILE A 10 28.46 5.93 -1.32
CA ILE A 10 27.35 6.85 -1.63
C ILE A 10 27.59 8.24 -1.03
N PRO A 11 27.32 9.35 -1.74
CA PRO A 11 27.49 10.67 -1.14
C PRO A 11 26.43 10.93 -0.06
N LEU A 12 26.84 11.55 1.05
CA LEU A 12 25.97 11.91 2.17
C LEU A 12 24.84 12.83 1.73
N ASN A 13 25.15 13.77 0.83
CA ASN A 13 24.28 14.88 0.44
C ASN A 13 23.52 14.63 -0.87
N THR A 14 23.13 13.38 -1.12
CA THR A 14 22.22 13.02 -2.21
C THR A 14 20.78 13.05 -1.74
N SER A 15 19.85 13.43 -2.63
CA SER A 15 18.40 13.29 -2.43
C SER A 15 17.89 11.86 -2.66
N GLU A 16 18.77 10.93 -3.04
CA GLU A 16 18.43 9.54 -3.32
C GLU A 16 18.11 8.77 -2.03
N PHE A 17 17.20 7.80 -2.17
CA PHE A 17 16.58 6.93 -1.16
C PHE A 17 17.38 6.75 0.14
N TRP A 18 16.75 6.96 1.30
CA TRP A 18 17.29 6.54 2.59
C TRP A 18 16.21 5.95 3.48
N TYR A 19 16.56 4.91 4.23
CA TYR A 19 15.74 4.35 5.30
C TYR A 19 15.57 5.40 6.39
N ARG A 20 14.31 5.75 6.70
CA ARG A 20 14.01 6.74 7.72
C ARG A 20 14.22 6.13 9.11
N VAL A 21 15.28 6.54 9.79
CA VAL A 21 15.46 6.31 11.23
C VAL A 21 14.73 7.44 11.94
N ASP A 22 13.51 7.23 12.43
CA ASP A 22 12.77 8.25 13.21
C ASP A 22 12.33 7.69 14.56
N ALA A 23 13.27 7.66 15.49
CA ALA A 23 13.03 7.27 16.87
C ALA A 23 13.55 8.38 17.79
N PRO A 24 12.68 9.20 18.42
CA PRO A 24 13.11 10.19 19.40
C PRO A 24 14.01 9.61 20.49
N GLU A 25 13.79 8.34 20.85
CA GLU A 25 14.58 7.56 21.78
C GLU A 25 16.00 7.34 21.25
N ILE A 26 16.18 6.92 19.99
CA ILE A 26 17.53 6.74 19.43
C ILE A 26 18.25 8.07 19.27
N ILE A 27 17.55 9.13 18.88
CA ILE A 27 18.14 10.47 18.77
C ILE A 27 18.60 10.95 20.15
N SER A 28 17.80 10.71 21.20
CA SER A 28 18.17 11.04 22.57
C SER A 28 19.33 10.17 23.09
N THR A 29 19.30 8.86 22.83
CA THR A 29 20.37 7.93 23.22
C THR A 29 21.68 8.30 22.54
N ILE A 30 21.65 8.48 21.22
CA ILE A 30 22.82 8.94 20.46
C ILE A 30 23.26 10.31 20.97
N TRP A 31 22.35 11.25 21.19
CA TRP A 31 22.71 12.56 21.77
C TRP A 31 23.42 12.45 23.12
N THR A 32 22.90 11.65 24.05
CA THR A 32 23.49 11.43 25.37
C THR A 32 24.85 10.77 25.28
N VAL A 33 25.01 9.76 24.43
CA VAL A 33 26.31 9.09 24.23
C VAL A 33 27.34 10.03 23.58
N VAL A 34 26.90 10.88 22.65
CA VAL A 34 27.74 11.76 21.83
C VAL A 34 28.12 13.05 22.57
N TYR A 35 27.24 13.57 23.42
CA TYR A 35 27.39 14.89 24.04
C TYR A 35 27.40 14.91 25.57
N GLY A 36 27.10 13.77 26.22
CA GLY A 36 27.06 13.59 27.67
C GLY A 36 25.64 13.74 28.26
N ALA A 37 25.40 13.09 29.40
CA ALA A 37 24.10 13.11 30.09
C ALA A 37 23.71 14.49 30.65
N ASP A 38 24.70 15.33 30.95
CA ASP A 38 24.50 16.64 31.58
C ASP A 38 24.16 17.78 30.59
N LYS A 39 24.08 17.49 29.28
CA LYS A 39 23.74 18.50 28.26
C LYS A 39 22.24 18.48 27.94
N TYR A 40 21.69 19.68 27.70
CA TYR A 40 20.31 19.88 27.23
C TYR A 40 19.98 19.00 26.01
N ARG A 41 18.71 18.64 25.85
CA ARG A 41 18.18 17.91 24.69
C ARG A 41 18.58 18.60 23.37
N PRO A 42 18.77 17.86 22.27
CA PRO A 42 19.11 18.45 20.98
C PRO A 42 18.02 19.42 20.53
N ASP A 43 18.42 20.56 19.98
CA ASP A 43 17.48 21.44 19.28
C ASP A 43 16.94 20.76 18.00
N SER A 44 15.88 21.31 17.42
CA SER A 44 15.24 20.75 16.22
C SER A 44 16.21 20.57 15.04
N LYS A 45 17.22 21.45 14.91
CA LYS A 45 18.21 21.38 13.85
C LYS A 45 19.18 20.23 14.10
N GLN A 46 19.68 20.09 15.32
CA GLN A 46 20.59 19.01 15.75
C GLN A 46 19.91 17.65 15.64
N ALA A 47 18.67 17.52 16.13
CA ALA A 47 17.87 16.32 16.01
C ALA A 47 17.68 15.89 14.54
N ASN A 48 17.41 16.85 13.64
CA ASN A 48 17.29 16.58 12.21
C ASN A 48 18.61 16.09 11.58
N HIS A 49 19.77 16.62 12.01
CA HIS A 49 21.06 16.18 11.50
C HIS A 49 21.40 14.76 11.97
N ILE A 50 21.14 14.45 13.24
CA ILE A 50 21.31 13.09 13.79
C ILE A 50 20.43 12.12 13.01
N ARG A 51 19.14 12.46 12.85
CA ARG A 51 18.18 11.66 12.09
C ARG A 51 18.68 11.34 10.68
N LEU A 52 19.13 12.36 9.95
CA LEU A 52 19.63 12.21 8.58
C LEU A 52 20.90 11.36 8.50
N LEU A 53 21.84 11.57 9.43
CA LEU A 53 23.09 10.80 9.47
C LEU A 53 22.83 9.33 9.77
N LEU A 54 22.02 9.02 10.79
CA LEU A 54 21.63 7.65 11.12
C LEU A 54 20.89 6.98 9.95
N SER A 55 19.95 7.71 9.33
CA SER A 55 19.21 7.23 8.16
C SER A 55 20.14 6.85 7.00
N LYS A 56 21.10 7.71 6.69
CA LYS A 56 22.07 7.46 5.61
C LYS A 56 23.01 6.29 5.95
N LEU A 57 23.53 6.25 7.18
CA LEU A 57 24.40 5.17 7.68
C LEU A 57 23.71 3.80 7.61
N TYR A 58 22.46 3.73 8.04
CA TYR A 58 21.67 2.51 7.95
C TYR A 58 21.33 2.14 6.50
N THR A 59 21.07 3.13 5.65
CA THR A 59 20.87 2.89 4.22
C THR A 59 22.09 2.29 3.54
N CYS A 60 23.28 2.83 3.83
CA CYS A 60 24.53 2.29 3.31
C CYS A 60 24.66 0.80 3.64
N HIS A 61 24.41 0.44 4.91
CA HIS A 61 24.43 -0.94 5.39
C HIS A 61 23.43 -1.84 4.65
N MET A 62 22.18 -1.40 4.49
CA MET A 62 21.13 -2.19 3.86
C MET A 62 21.24 -2.31 2.34
N SER A 63 21.90 -1.35 1.68
CA SER A 63 22.01 -1.28 0.23
C SER A 63 23.26 -1.94 -0.34
N GLY A 64 24.10 -2.57 0.50
CA GLY A 64 25.33 -3.24 0.07
C GLY A 64 26.44 -2.28 -0.37
N TYR A 65 26.31 -0.98 -0.04
CA TYR A 65 27.40 -0.01 -0.21
C TYR A 65 28.33 -0.08 0.99
N ASP A 66 29.62 0.07 0.73
CA ASP A 66 30.61 -0.11 1.78
C ASP A 66 30.72 1.13 2.69
N CYS A 67 30.56 2.33 2.16
CA CYS A 67 30.70 3.55 2.97
C CYS A 67 29.96 4.78 2.41
N ILE A 68 29.90 5.83 3.24
CA ILE A 68 29.31 7.13 2.88
C ILE A 68 30.40 8.16 2.68
N GLY A 69 30.39 8.82 1.53
CA GLY A 69 31.22 9.97 1.21
C GLY A 69 30.69 11.27 1.80
N TYR A 70 31.49 11.99 2.58
CA TYR A 70 31.11 13.29 3.14
C TYR A 70 32.28 14.29 3.08
N SER A 71 31.95 15.58 3.10
CA SER A 71 32.96 16.65 3.02
C SER A 71 33.35 17.15 4.42
N ARG A 72 34.65 17.39 4.63
CA ARG A 72 35.18 18.09 5.81
C ARG A 72 35.42 19.59 5.55
N TYR A 73 34.96 20.12 4.41
CA TYR A 73 35.11 21.53 4.04
C TYR A 73 33.78 22.28 4.13
N GLY A 74 33.76 23.40 4.86
CA GLY A 74 32.54 24.20 5.07
C GLY A 74 31.89 24.73 3.79
N VAL A 75 32.65 24.91 2.70
CA VAL A 75 32.13 25.35 1.39
C VAL A 75 31.11 24.35 0.81
N SER A 76 31.26 23.06 1.12
CA SER A 76 30.34 22.00 0.68
C SER A 76 28.95 22.09 1.31
N TYR A 77 28.78 22.88 2.38
CA TYR A 77 27.55 22.99 3.18
C TYR A 77 26.91 24.38 3.09
N ARG A 78 27.35 25.23 2.16
CA ARG A 78 26.71 26.54 1.94
C ARG A 78 25.30 26.33 1.37
N LEU A 79 24.32 27.11 1.80
CA LEU A 79 22.93 27.00 1.30
C LEU A 79 22.81 27.20 -0.22
N LYS A 80 23.70 28.02 -0.81
CA LYS A 80 23.77 28.24 -2.27
C LYS A 80 24.52 27.15 -3.04
N ASN A 81 25.10 26.17 -2.35
CA ASN A 81 25.84 25.09 -3.01
C ASN A 81 24.83 24.05 -3.54
N PRO A 82 24.76 23.80 -4.86
CA PRO A 82 23.82 22.82 -5.41
C PRO A 82 24.09 21.38 -4.94
N LYS A 83 25.30 21.08 -4.45
CA LYS A 83 25.65 19.79 -3.84
C LYS A 83 25.18 19.66 -2.38
N ASN A 84 24.64 20.74 -1.77
CA ASN A 84 24.06 20.70 -0.41
C ASN A 84 22.54 20.53 -0.43
N VAL A 85 22.07 19.48 -1.10
CA VAL A 85 20.64 19.24 -1.35
C VAL A 85 19.84 19.09 -0.04
N LEU A 86 20.45 18.50 0.98
CA LEU A 86 19.84 18.27 2.30
C LEU A 86 19.95 19.47 3.24
N GLN A 87 20.52 20.59 2.77
CA GLN A 87 20.71 21.82 3.54
C GLN A 87 21.42 21.58 4.89
N LEU A 88 22.38 20.66 4.90
CA LEU A 88 23.16 20.32 6.08
C LEU A 88 24.04 21.49 6.49
N SER A 89 24.21 21.65 7.80
CA SER A 89 25.10 22.63 8.41
C SER A 89 26.44 21.99 8.69
N PHE A 90 27.52 22.59 8.18
CA PHE A 90 28.89 22.09 8.38
C PHE A 90 29.19 21.77 9.84
N ARG A 91 29.07 22.78 10.72
CA ARG A 91 29.42 22.66 12.14
C ARG A 91 28.65 21.56 12.86
N VAL A 92 27.34 21.46 12.59
CA VAL A 92 26.48 20.47 13.24
C VAL A 92 26.80 19.06 12.72
N THR A 93 26.91 18.91 11.40
CA THR A 93 27.17 17.62 10.76
C THR A 93 28.50 17.04 11.20
N THR A 94 29.59 17.81 11.12
CA THR A 94 30.92 17.31 11.49
C THR A 94 31.04 17.03 12.98
N ALA A 95 30.41 17.84 13.84
CA ALA A 95 30.43 17.60 15.28
C ALA A 95 29.74 16.27 15.64
N ILE A 96 28.62 15.94 14.99
CA ILE A 96 27.93 14.66 15.20
C ILE A 96 28.80 13.49 14.71
N ILE A 97 29.39 13.61 13.51
CA ILE A 97 30.28 12.58 12.95
C ILE A 97 31.49 12.34 13.87
N ASP A 98 32.15 13.39 14.31
CA ASP A 98 33.33 13.30 15.19
C ASP A 98 33.00 12.61 16.51
N ALA A 99 31.83 12.89 17.08
CA ALA A 99 31.45 12.30 18.34
C ALA A 99 30.88 10.87 18.18
N LEU A 100 30.21 10.54 17.06
CA LEU A 100 29.89 9.15 16.71
C LEU A 100 31.15 8.30 16.54
N TYR A 101 32.19 8.85 15.90
CA TYR A 101 33.48 8.19 15.76
C TYR A 101 34.16 7.99 17.12
N SER A 102 34.18 9.03 17.95
CA SER A 102 34.77 8.96 19.30
C SER A 102 34.06 7.96 20.21
N ALA A 103 32.75 7.77 20.03
CA ALA A 103 31.95 6.79 20.74
C ALA A 103 32.04 5.36 20.16
N GLY A 104 32.78 5.16 19.07
CA GLY A 104 32.97 3.84 18.44
C GLY A 104 31.76 3.32 17.64
N TYR A 105 30.79 4.19 17.31
CA TYR A 105 29.61 3.81 16.52
C TYR A 105 29.85 3.81 15.02
N ILE A 106 30.87 4.52 14.56
CA ILE A 106 31.26 4.56 13.15
C ILE A 106 32.76 4.37 12.99
N GLU A 107 33.16 3.85 11.85
CA GLU A 107 34.51 4.00 11.32
C GLU A 107 34.59 5.28 10.47
N ASP A 108 35.68 6.04 10.58
CA ASP A 108 35.91 7.30 9.85
C ASP A 108 37.29 7.29 9.17
N TRP A 109 37.31 7.43 7.85
CA TRP A 109 38.52 7.55 7.03
C TRP A 109 38.61 8.96 6.45
N ARG A 110 39.49 9.77 7.05
CA ARG A 110 39.65 11.19 6.69
C ARG A 110 40.60 11.36 5.52
N GLY A 111 40.23 12.22 4.56
CA GLY A 111 41.13 12.70 3.51
C GLY A 111 41.45 11.70 2.38
N PHE A 112 40.56 10.72 2.11
CA PHE A 112 40.76 9.72 1.07
C PHE A 112 40.90 10.34 -0.33
N THR A 113 41.83 9.80 -1.14
CA THR A 113 42.54 10.53 -2.22
C THR A 113 42.27 10.00 -3.64
N TYR A 114 41.09 9.42 -3.91
CA TYR A 114 40.66 9.03 -5.26
C TYR A 114 39.28 9.65 -5.56
N ALA A 115 39.15 10.32 -6.71
CA ALA A 115 37.95 11.02 -7.20
C ALA A 115 37.31 12.06 -6.24
N ASP A 116 38.01 13.19 -6.01
CA ASP A 116 37.60 14.35 -5.19
C ASP A 116 37.51 14.13 -3.66
N LYS A 117 38.61 14.52 -2.98
CA LYS A 117 38.83 14.93 -1.56
C LYS A 117 37.73 14.73 -0.50
N SER A 118 37.00 13.64 -0.49
CA SER A 118 35.87 13.41 0.42
C SER A 118 36.21 12.31 1.42
N SER A 119 35.90 12.56 2.70
CA SER A 119 36.09 11.58 3.76
C SER A 119 35.04 10.47 3.64
N ARG A 120 35.31 9.30 4.21
CA ARG A 120 34.39 8.16 4.22
C ARG A 120 34.00 7.80 5.65
N MET A 121 32.76 7.43 5.86
CA MET A 121 32.29 6.88 7.13
C MET A 121 31.45 5.63 6.92
N ARG A 122 31.48 4.71 7.88
CA ARG A 122 30.70 3.48 7.87
C ARG A 122 30.13 3.22 9.27
N ALA A 123 28.91 2.70 9.34
CA ALA A 123 28.31 2.28 10.61
C ALA A 123 28.94 0.98 11.11
N ASN A 124 29.24 0.92 12.40
CA ASN A 124 29.68 -0.31 13.03
C ASN A 124 28.48 -1.18 13.40
N ALA A 125 28.74 -2.48 13.62
CA ALA A 125 27.71 -3.44 14.03
C ALA A 125 26.95 -3.00 15.29
N SER A 126 27.60 -2.30 16.22
CA SER A 126 26.96 -1.74 17.43
C SER A 126 25.93 -0.66 17.12
N LEU A 127 26.21 0.22 16.15
CA LEU A 127 25.28 1.25 15.71
C LEU A 127 24.12 0.63 14.93
N ILE A 128 24.40 -0.36 14.08
CA ILE A 128 23.35 -1.10 13.37
C ILE A 128 22.44 -1.83 14.36
N ALA A 129 23.00 -2.57 15.31
CA ALA A 129 22.22 -3.24 16.34
C ALA A 129 21.38 -2.25 17.15
N LEU A 130 21.92 -1.08 17.51
CA LEU A 130 21.16 -0.04 18.21
C LEU A 130 20.02 0.53 17.34
N ILE A 131 20.24 0.69 16.04
CA ILE A 131 19.20 1.13 15.10
C ILE A 131 18.13 0.05 14.95
N GLU A 132 18.51 -1.22 14.79
CA GLU A 132 17.60 -2.35 14.62
C GLU A 132 16.80 -2.69 15.86
N ASP A 133 17.42 -2.62 17.05
CA ASP A 133 16.77 -2.83 18.35
C ASP A 133 15.63 -1.82 18.56
N VAL A 134 15.86 -0.57 18.16
CA VAL A 134 14.86 0.49 18.23
C VAL A 134 13.91 0.48 17.03
N GLN A 135 14.33 0.02 15.84
CA GLN A 135 13.46 -0.06 14.65
C GLN A 135 12.54 -1.29 14.64
N ARG A 136 12.84 -2.35 15.38
CA ARG A 136 12.05 -3.60 15.38
C ARG A 136 10.61 -3.46 15.92
N PRO A 137 10.15 -2.31 16.42
CA PRO A 137 8.71 -2.00 16.50
C PRO A 137 8.26 -0.70 15.81
N ILE A 138 9.08 -0.01 15.00
CA ILE A 138 8.71 1.30 14.45
C ILE A 138 7.93 1.15 13.14
N ALA A 139 6.68 0.71 13.29
CA ALA A 139 5.62 1.47 12.66
C ALA A 139 5.03 2.40 13.72
N LEU A 140 5.68 3.54 13.91
CA LEU A 140 5.16 4.55 14.81
C LEU A 140 3.76 4.98 14.34
N PRO A 141 2.84 5.24 15.29
CA PRO A 141 1.60 5.91 14.98
C PRO A 141 1.89 7.22 14.24
N LEU A 142 1.06 7.58 13.25
CA LEU A 142 1.15 8.88 12.60
C LEU A 142 0.79 9.92 13.66
N ASN A 143 1.78 10.54 14.31
CA ASN A 143 1.58 11.63 15.28
C ASN A 143 1.11 12.94 14.62
N HIS A 144 0.43 12.87 13.48
CA HIS A 144 -0.34 13.98 12.93
C HIS A 144 -1.72 13.97 13.58
N ARG A 145 -2.02 15.03 14.33
CA ARG A 145 -3.40 15.36 14.71
C ARG A 145 -4.22 15.42 13.42
N ILE A 146 -5.28 14.63 13.33
CA ILE A 146 -6.29 14.71 12.27
C ILE A 146 -7.41 15.61 12.81
N PRO A 147 -7.52 16.86 12.33
CA PRO A 147 -8.58 17.78 12.74
C PRO A 147 -9.98 17.25 12.41
N ASP A 148 -11.00 17.66 13.17
CA ASP A 148 -12.40 17.29 12.92
C ASP A 148 -12.94 17.86 11.59
N ASP A 149 -12.35 18.94 11.08
CA ASP A 149 -12.71 19.56 9.79
C ASP A 149 -11.95 18.95 8.59
N SER A 150 -11.25 17.84 8.77
CA SER A 150 -10.53 17.16 7.69
C SER A 150 -11.48 16.58 6.65
N LEU A 151 -11.20 16.79 5.36
CA LEU A 151 -11.97 16.22 4.26
C LEU A 151 -11.22 15.07 3.57
N PHE A 152 -11.77 13.86 3.69
CA PHE A 152 -11.22 12.63 3.11
C PHE A 152 -12.08 12.02 2.01
N ILE A 153 -13.23 12.61 1.71
CA ILE A 153 -14.00 12.30 0.50
C ILE A 153 -13.45 13.11 -0.68
N LYS A 154 -13.31 12.45 -1.82
CA LYS A 154 -12.81 13.06 -3.05
C LYS A 154 -13.75 12.76 -4.20
N PHE A 155 -13.88 13.74 -5.08
CA PHE A 155 -14.65 13.65 -6.31
C PHE A 155 -13.71 13.79 -7.50
N LYS A 156 -14.07 13.09 -8.58
CA LYS A 156 -13.39 13.23 -9.85
C LYS A 156 -14.40 13.37 -10.97
N ASP A 157 -14.07 14.20 -11.94
CA ASP A 157 -14.81 14.26 -13.21
C ASP A 157 -14.42 13.09 -14.13
N HIS A 158 -15.02 13.06 -15.33
CA HIS A 158 -14.71 12.07 -16.37
C HIS A 158 -13.24 12.14 -16.86
N GLU A 159 -12.58 13.28 -16.72
CA GLU A 159 -11.16 13.50 -17.05
C GLU A 159 -10.22 13.13 -15.89
N LYS A 160 -10.76 12.70 -14.75
CA LYS A 160 -10.07 12.35 -13.49
C LYS A 160 -9.51 13.55 -12.72
N ASN A 161 -9.92 14.77 -13.06
CA ASN A 161 -9.60 15.97 -12.30
C ASN A 161 -10.43 16.02 -11.02
N ARG A 162 -9.87 16.59 -9.95
CA ARG A 162 -10.64 16.79 -8.71
C ARG A 162 -11.60 17.94 -8.87
N ILE A 163 -12.84 17.73 -8.43
CA ILE A 163 -13.86 18.77 -8.43
C ILE A 163 -14.31 19.09 -6.99
N PRO A 164 -14.62 20.37 -6.68
CA PRO A 164 -15.33 20.73 -5.46
C PRO A 164 -16.73 20.09 -5.42
N PHE A 165 -17.24 19.82 -4.21
CA PHE A 165 -18.56 19.24 -4.01
C PHE A 165 -19.21 19.84 -2.76
N VAL A 166 -20.54 19.98 -2.78
CA VAL A 166 -21.33 20.48 -1.64
C VAL A 166 -21.78 19.31 -0.79
N HIS A 167 -21.34 19.27 0.45
CA HIS A 167 -21.67 18.20 1.38
C HIS A 167 -23.14 18.20 1.79
N ASP A 168 -23.76 17.03 1.70
CA ASP A 168 -25.04 16.68 2.31
C ASP A 168 -24.84 15.86 3.60
N GLU A 169 -25.94 15.50 4.28
CA GLU A 169 -25.89 14.73 5.52
C GLU A 169 -25.17 13.37 5.36
N PHE A 170 -25.39 12.68 4.23
CA PHE A 170 -24.78 11.38 3.96
C PHE A 170 -23.28 11.48 3.76
N THR A 171 -22.81 12.44 2.96
CA THR A 171 -21.39 12.63 2.71
C THR A 171 -20.66 13.19 3.94
N LEU A 172 -21.33 13.97 4.79
CA LEU A 172 -20.80 14.33 6.10
C LEU A 172 -20.61 13.10 6.99
N ALA A 173 -21.60 12.22 7.07
CA ALA A 173 -21.50 10.99 7.85
C ALA A 173 -20.38 10.06 7.35
N TRP A 174 -20.24 9.89 6.03
CA TRP A 174 -19.14 9.12 5.45
C TRP A 174 -17.78 9.77 5.70
N ASN A 175 -17.71 11.11 5.71
CA ASN A 175 -16.47 11.81 6.01
C ASN A 175 -16.09 11.66 7.49
N GLN A 176 -17.07 11.72 8.39
CA GLN A 176 -16.87 11.48 9.82
C GLN A 176 -16.33 10.06 10.06
N GLN A 177 -16.92 9.05 9.40
CA GLN A 177 -16.38 7.68 9.44
C GLN A 177 -14.91 7.64 9.00
N LEU A 178 -14.54 8.33 7.92
CA LEU A 178 -13.15 8.38 7.45
C LEU A 178 -12.22 9.09 8.44
N ILE A 179 -12.68 10.15 9.11
CA ILE A 179 -11.89 10.84 10.14
C ILE A 179 -11.59 9.86 11.28
N ASP A 180 -12.61 9.20 11.80
CA ASP A 180 -12.48 8.27 12.92
C ASP A 180 -11.65 7.04 12.55
N TYR A 181 -11.87 6.52 11.35
CA TYR A 181 -11.08 5.42 10.81
C TYR A 181 -9.60 5.80 10.61
N ASN A 182 -9.32 6.99 10.06
CA ASN A 182 -7.95 7.46 9.92
C ASN A 182 -7.27 7.73 11.27
N ARG A 183 -8.02 8.14 12.30
CA ARG A 183 -7.51 8.26 13.68
C ARG A 183 -7.15 6.89 14.26
N LEU A 184 -8.01 5.88 14.05
CA LEU A 184 -7.73 4.50 14.43
C LEU A 184 -6.46 3.97 13.73
N LEU A 185 -6.31 4.21 12.43
CA LEU A 185 -5.09 3.84 11.71
C LEU A 185 -3.88 4.64 12.18
N ALA A 186 -4.05 5.92 12.49
CA ALA A 186 -2.97 6.77 12.98
C ALA A 186 -2.43 6.29 14.32
N ARG A 187 -3.26 5.75 15.23
CA ARG A 187 -2.80 5.13 16.49
C ARG A 187 -2.29 3.69 16.35
N SER A 188 -2.51 3.07 15.19
CA SER A 188 -2.10 1.67 14.93
C SER A 188 -0.71 1.60 14.30
N SER A 189 0.05 0.58 14.70
CA SER A 189 1.35 0.26 14.12
C SER A 189 1.17 -0.65 12.91
N LEU A 190 1.63 -0.23 11.72
CA LEU A 190 1.56 -0.97 10.46
C LEU A 190 2.97 -1.20 9.86
N SER A 191 3.47 -2.43 9.88
CA SER A 191 4.81 -2.78 9.39
C SER A 191 4.79 -4.00 8.47
N LEU A 192 5.96 -4.38 7.95
CA LEU A 192 6.17 -5.62 7.21
C LEU A 192 7.16 -6.52 7.99
N SER A 193 6.90 -7.82 7.97
CA SER A 193 7.81 -8.87 8.50
C SER A 193 8.88 -9.31 7.51
N CYS A 194 8.92 -8.71 6.32
CA CYS A 194 9.87 -8.99 5.25
C CYS A 194 10.65 -7.72 4.86
N PRO A 195 11.74 -7.84 4.08
CA PRO A 195 12.43 -6.69 3.51
C PRO A 195 11.47 -5.75 2.79
N ILE A 196 11.73 -4.46 2.93
CA ILE A 196 10.91 -3.39 2.38
C ILE A 196 11.01 -3.40 0.84
N PRO A 197 9.89 -3.42 0.09
CA PRO A 197 9.94 -3.23 -1.35
C PRO A 197 10.47 -1.83 -1.68
N GLU A 198 11.36 -1.72 -2.66
CA GLU A 198 11.82 -0.44 -3.16
C GLU A 198 10.63 0.47 -3.53
N ARG A 199 10.69 1.75 -3.15
CA ARG A 199 9.72 2.81 -3.52
C ARG A 199 8.36 2.79 -2.80
N VAL A 200 8.20 2.06 -1.70
CA VAL A 200 7.00 2.16 -0.84
C VAL A 200 7.16 3.28 0.18
N ASN A 201 6.21 4.22 0.22
CA ASN A 201 6.15 5.25 1.26
C ASN A 201 5.19 4.81 2.37
N PHE A 202 5.73 4.32 3.48
CA PHE A 202 4.96 3.83 4.65
C PHE A 202 4.26 4.93 5.46
N ASP A 203 4.59 6.21 5.22
CA ASP A 203 3.89 7.34 5.82
C ASP A 203 2.53 7.58 5.14
N ARG A 204 2.29 6.99 3.96
CA ARG A 204 0.98 7.03 3.29
C ARG A 204 0.00 6.08 3.96
N ARG A 205 -0.60 6.54 5.06
CA ARG A 205 -1.63 5.78 5.81
C ARG A 205 -3.02 6.40 5.76
N ILE A 206 -3.12 7.66 5.33
CA ILE A 206 -4.41 8.35 5.19
C ILE A 206 -5.24 7.69 4.10
N VAL A 207 -6.39 7.18 4.49
CA VAL A 207 -7.42 6.59 3.65
C VAL A 207 -8.43 7.67 3.27
N THR A 208 -8.82 7.65 1.99
CA THR A 208 -9.77 8.55 1.38
C THR A 208 -10.75 7.76 0.54
N ARG A 209 -11.99 8.23 0.45
CA ARG A 209 -13.03 7.62 -0.36
C ARG A 209 -13.20 8.44 -1.64
N THR A 210 -13.12 7.82 -2.81
CA THR A 210 -13.12 8.55 -4.10
C THR A 210 -14.28 8.14 -5.00
N PHE A 211 -15.15 9.09 -5.34
CA PHE A 211 -16.24 8.95 -6.30
C PHE A 211 -15.82 9.45 -7.69
N ASN A 212 -16.44 8.91 -8.74
CA ASN A 212 -16.09 9.15 -10.15
C ASN A 212 -17.04 10.12 -10.87
N ASP A 213 -18.00 10.68 -10.15
CA ASP A 213 -18.92 11.72 -10.61
C ASP A 213 -19.58 12.43 -9.41
N GLU A 214 -20.40 13.43 -9.70
CA GLU A 214 -21.21 14.18 -8.71
C GLU A 214 -22.47 13.43 -8.27
N SER A 215 -22.87 12.37 -8.98
CA SER A 215 -24.10 11.63 -8.68
C SER A 215 -24.03 10.82 -7.38
N LEU A 216 -22.83 10.64 -6.83
CA LEU A 216 -22.56 9.77 -5.69
C LEU A 216 -23.03 8.33 -5.93
N ARG A 217 -23.01 7.85 -7.19
CA ARG A 217 -23.42 6.48 -7.53
C ARG A 217 -22.36 5.71 -8.30
N LEU A 218 -21.20 6.33 -8.59
CA LEU A 218 -20.11 5.71 -9.32
C LEU A 218 -18.79 5.76 -8.52
N GLY A 219 -18.13 4.62 -8.35
CA GLY A 219 -16.88 4.53 -7.60
C GLY A 219 -17.11 4.42 -6.09
N GLY A 220 -16.46 5.23 -5.27
CA GLY A 220 -16.64 5.20 -3.82
C GLY A 220 -15.70 4.27 -3.06
N ARG A 221 -14.78 3.58 -3.76
CA ARG A 221 -13.74 2.75 -3.12
C ARG A 221 -12.79 3.57 -2.23
N PHE A 222 -12.19 2.87 -1.26
CA PHE A 222 -11.19 3.39 -0.34
C PHE A 222 -9.78 3.35 -0.96
N TYR A 223 -9.02 4.43 -0.81
CA TYR A 223 -7.68 4.64 -1.38
C TYR A 223 -6.76 5.37 -0.42
N GLY A 224 -5.45 5.23 -0.60
CA GLY A 224 -4.45 6.12 -0.01
C GLY A 224 -3.37 5.37 0.79
N GLY A 225 -3.80 4.38 1.57
CA GLY A 225 -2.92 3.46 2.31
C GLY A 225 -1.85 2.81 1.45
N TRP A 226 -0.64 2.68 1.99
CA TRP A 226 0.49 2.08 1.29
C TRP A 226 0.27 0.59 1.00
N TRP A 227 -0.53 -0.10 1.81
CA TRP A 227 -0.89 -1.52 1.61
C TRP A 227 -1.64 -1.76 0.28
N LEU A 228 -2.32 -0.73 -0.26
CA LEU A 228 -2.97 -0.78 -1.58
C LEU A 228 -1.97 -0.66 -2.75
N ARG A 229 -0.71 -0.29 -2.47
CA ARG A 229 0.31 0.00 -3.48
C ARG A 229 1.37 -1.07 -3.58
N ILE A 230 1.43 -1.97 -2.62
CA ILE A 230 2.34 -3.11 -2.64
C ILE A 230 1.67 -4.30 -3.33
N GLU A 231 2.50 -5.17 -3.88
CA GLU A 231 2.05 -6.41 -4.51
C GLU A 231 1.51 -7.40 -3.47
N SER A 232 0.65 -8.32 -3.91
CA SER A 232 -0.05 -9.26 -3.03
C SER A 232 0.90 -10.16 -2.23
N ASN A 233 2.04 -10.55 -2.83
CA ASN A 233 3.10 -11.31 -2.16
C ASN A 233 3.75 -10.56 -0.98
N TYR A 234 3.72 -9.23 -0.96
CA TYR A 234 4.16 -8.45 0.20
C TYR A 234 3.04 -8.24 1.22
N ARG A 235 1.76 -8.21 0.78
CA ARG A 235 0.62 -7.99 1.69
C ARG A 235 0.50 -9.07 2.76
N LYS A 236 0.85 -10.32 2.45
CA LYS A 236 0.87 -11.43 3.42
C LYS A 236 1.86 -11.23 4.58
N HIS A 237 2.83 -10.33 4.42
CA HIS A 237 3.82 -10.01 5.44
C HIS A 237 3.44 -8.82 6.31
N ILE A 238 2.28 -8.19 6.09
CA ILE A 238 1.81 -7.08 6.90
C ILE A 238 1.61 -7.52 8.35
N LEU A 239 2.09 -6.68 9.26
CA LEU A 239 1.84 -6.75 10.69
C LEU A 239 1.00 -5.55 11.11
N ILE A 240 0.01 -5.81 11.97
CA ILE A 240 -0.81 -4.78 12.61
C ILE A 240 -0.55 -4.88 14.12
N ASN A 241 -0.06 -3.80 14.71
CA ASN A 241 0.39 -3.74 16.11
C ASN A 241 1.40 -4.84 16.47
N GLY A 242 2.30 -5.14 15.53
CA GLY A 242 3.31 -6.21 15.67
C GLY A 242 2.78 -7.64 15.48
N GLU A 243 1.47 -7.82 15.27
CA GLU A 243 0.87 -9.15 15.11
C GLU A 243 0.66 -9.52 13.63
N PRO A 244 0.81 -10.82 13.27
CA PRO A 244 0.60 -11.29 11.91
C PRO A 244 -0.85 -11.13 11.47
N THR A 245 -1.01 -10.85 10.18
CA THR A 245 -2.31 -10.62 9.57
C THR A 245 -2.75 -11.75 8.63
N VAL A 246 -4.00 -11.66 8.19
CA VAL A 246 -4.62 -12.44 7.12
C VAL A 246 -5.46 -11.50 6.25
N GLU A 247 -5.47 -11.74 4.93
CA GLU A 247 -6.35 -11.06 3.97
C GLU A 247 -7.56 -11.97 3.70
N ILE A 248 -8.79 -11.48 3.90
CA ILE A 248 -10.04 -12.18 3.61
C ILE A 248 -10.77 -11.44 2.49
N ASP A 249 -11.14 -12.14 1.41
CA ASP A 249 -11.69 -11.59 0.17
C ASP A 249 -13.11 -12.11 -0.14
N TYR A 250 -13.95 -11.26 -0.74
CA TYR A 250 -15.20 -11.71 -1.32
C TYR A 250 -14.97 -12.40 -2.67
N LYS A 251 -15.22 -13.71 -2.75
CA LYS A 251 -15.16 -14.40 -4.05
C LYS A 251 -16.26 -13.83 -4.95
N GLY A 252 -15.89 -13.33 -6.14
CA GLY A 252 -16.88 -13.05 -7.19
C GLY A 252 -17.78 -11.84 -7.00
N ILE A 253 -17.47 -10.93 -6.06
CA ILE A 253 -18.42 -9.91 -5.59
C ILE A 253 -19.15 -9.12 -6.67
N HIS A 254 -18.49 -8.67 -7.74
CA HIS A 254 -19.16 -7.89 -8.79
C HIS A 254 -20.25 -8.68 -9.54
N VAL A 255 -20.01 -9.97 -9.80
CA VAL A 255 -21.02 -10.82 -10.44
C VAL A 255 -22.16 -11.06 -9.47
N PHE A 256 -21.87 -11.37 -8.21
CA PHE A 256 -22.89 -11.58 -7.19
C PHE A 256 -23.72 -10.32 -6.92
N LEU A 257 -23.09 -9.15 -6.84
CA LEU A 257 -23.80 -7.87 -6.75
C LEU A 257 -24.78 -7.67 -7.90
N ALA A 258 -24.39 -8.00 -9.14
CA ALA A 258 -25.31 -7.91 -10.28
C ALA A 258 -26.54 -8.83 -10.11
N TYR A 259 -26.38 -10.04 -9.56
CA TYR A 259 -27.52 -10.91 -9.23
C TYR A 259 -28.38 -10.36 -8.09
N LEU A 260 -27.75 -9.87 -7.03
CA LEU A 260 -28.45 -9.30 -5.88
C LEU A 260 -29.28 -8.07 -6.26
N MET A 261 -28.78 -7.27 -7.21
CA MET A 261 -29.51 -6.12 -7.75
C MET A 261 -30.78 -6.52 -8.53
N GLU A 262 -30.82 -7.73 -9.08
CA GLU A 262 -32.03 -8.32 -9.67
C GLU A 262 -32.94 -9.00 -8.62
N GLY A 263 -32.60 -8.92 -7.33
CA GLY A 263 -33.31 -9.63 -6.25
C GLY A 263 -33.08 -11.14 -6.29
N ILE A 264 -32.02 -11.60 -6.95
CA ILE A 264 -31.73 -13.02 -7.13
C ILE A 264 -30.68 -13.44 -6.11
N ASP A 265 -31.04 -14.42 -5.29
CA ASP A 265 -30.12 -15.09 -4.37
C ASP A 265 -29.15 -16.00 -5.14
N CYS A 266 -28.03 -15.40 -5.59
CA CYS A 266 -27.01 -16.11 -6.34
C CYS A 266 -26.36 -17.25 -5.54
N PHE A 267 -26.35 -17.19 -4.22
CA PHE A 267 -25.74 -18.23 -3.38
C PHE A 267 -26.52 -19.54 -3.42
N LYS A 268 -27.81 -19.50 -3.76
CA LYS A 268 -28.62 -20.70 -4.05
C LYS A 268 -28.47 -21.21 -5.48
N LEU A 269 -28.02 -20.36 -6.41
CA LEU A 269 -27.90 -20.70 -7.82
C LEU A 269 -26.54 -21.28 -8.20
N PHE A 270 -25.48 -20.88 -7.49
CA PHE A 270 -24.12 -21.30 -7.79
C PHE A 270 -23.59 -22.23 -6.69
N ASP A 271 -23.34 -23.50 -7.04
CA ASP A 271 -22.55 -24.43 -6.22
C ASP A 271 -21.04 -24.34 -6.53
N GLY A 272 -20.62 -23.29 -7.23
CA GLY A 272 -19.26 -23.15 -7.75
C GLY A 272 -18.87 -21.72 -8.08
N ASP A 273 -17.69 -21.55 -8.68
CA ASP A 273 -17.12 -20.25 -8.93
C ASP A 273 -17.79 -19.51 -10.11
N PRO A 274 -18.20 -18.23 -9.94
CA PRO A 274 -18.93 -17.49 -10.98
C PRO A 274 -18.08 -17.20 -12.22
N TYR A 275 -16.76 -17.43 -12.19
CA TYR A 275 -15.90 -17.23 -13.35
C TYR A 275 -15.52 -18.53 -14.06
N VAL A 276 -15.78 -19.70 -13.49
CA VAL A 276 -15.47 -20.98 -14.15
C VAL A 276 -16.55 -21.30 -15.17
N ILE A 277 -16.19 -21.44 -16.45
CA ILE A 277 -17.14 -21.82 -17.50
C ILE A 277 -17.17 -23.34 -17.56
N ASP A 278 -18.35 -23.93 -17.44
CA ASP A 278 -18.53 -25.38 -17.57
C ASP A 278 -18.52 -25.77 -19.06
N ALA A 279 -17.33 -25.82 -19.62
CA ALA A 279 -17.07 -26.28 -20.98
C ALA A 279 -15.77 -27.10 -21.00
N PRO A 280 -15.68 -28.17 -21.83
CA PRO A 280 -14.52 -29.08 -21.84
C PRO A 280 -13.16 -28.39 -22.01
N ASP A 281 -13.13 -27.24 -22.69
CA ASP A 281 -11.91 -26.50 -22.99
C ASP A 281 -11.74 -25.23 -22.13
N LEU A 282 -12.63 -24.92 -21.17
CA LEU A 282 -12.63 -23.64 -20.41
C LEU A 282 -12.91 -23.81 -18.91
N GLY A 283 -12.56 -24.98 -18.35
CA GLY A 283 -12.68 -25.28 -16.93
C GLY A 283 -11.75 -24.46 -16.02
N MET A 284 -11.50 -24.97 -14.81
CA MET A 284 -10.79 -24.27 -13.73
C MET A 284 -9.42 -23.70 -14.14
N GLU A 285 -8.69 -24.38 -15.02
CA GLU A 285 -7.39 -23.93 -15.55
C GLU A 285 -7.45 -22.58 -16.29
N TRP A 286 -8.61 -22.22 -16.84
CA TRP A 286 -8.84 -20.97 -17.56
C TRP A 286 -9.53 -19.90 -16.71
N ARG A 287 -9.83 -20.21 -15.43
CA ARG A 287 -10.54 -19.29 -14.51
C ARG A 287 -9.92 -17.90 -14.45
N LYS A 288 -8.58 -17.79 -14.43
CA LYS A 288 -7.89 -16.49 -14.41
C LYS A 288 -8.21 -15.65 -15.67
N VAL A 289 -8.34 -16.30 -16.83
CA VAL A 289 -8.69 -15.67 -18.11
C VAL A 289 -10.16 -15.29 -18.15
N THR A 290 -11.05 -16.22 -17.82
CA THR A 290 -12.50 -15.98 -17.83
C THR A 290 -12.92 -14.94 -16.80
N LYS A 291 -12.28 -14.89 -15.61
CA LYS A 291 -12.45 -13.79 -14.64
C LYS A 291 -12.08 -12.44 -15.25
N ALA A 292 -10.92 -12.34 -15.90
CA ALA A 292 -10.48 -11.11 -16.54
C ALA A 292 -11.41 -10.67 -17.68
N VAL A 293 -11.91 -11.62 -18.49
CA VAL A 293 -12.89 -11.37 -19.55
C VAL A 293 -14.21 -10.88 -18.97
N THR A 294 -14.78 -11.60 -18.01
CA THR A 294 -16.05 -11.27 -17.32
C THR A 294 -16.01 -9.86 -16.74
N LEU A 295 -14.97 -9.53 -15.97
CA LEU A 295 -14.81 -8.20 -15.37
C LEU A 295 -14.63 -7.10 -16.43
N LYS A 296 -13.97 -7.38 -17.56
CA LYS A 296 -13.88 -6.43 -18.68
C LYS A 296 -15.23 -6.22 -19.34
N CYS A 297 -16.03 -7.26 -19.52
CA CYS A 297 -17.38 -7.15 -20.09
C CYS A 297 -18.26 -6.23 -19.23
N LEU A 298 -18.20 -6.31 -17.89
CA LEU A 298 -18.93 -5.40 -17.00
C LEU A 298 -18.47 -3.93 -17.10
N ASN A 299 -17.25 -3.67 -17.56
CA ASN A 299 -16.68 -2.31 -17.69
C ASN A 299 -16.64 -1.78 -19.13
N ALA A 300 -17.14 -2.53 -20.12
CA ALA A 300 -17.19 -2.09 -21.52
C ALA A 300 -18.56 -1.50 -21.84
N LYS A 301 -18.65 -0.59 -22.82
CA LYS A 301 -19.93 -0.04 -23.32
C LYS A 301 -20.53 -0.86 -24.46
N SER A 302 -19.76 -1.82 -24.97
CA SER A 302 -20.22 -2.71 -26.05
C SER A 302 -19.38 -3.99 -26.10
N ARG A 303 -19.98 -5.03 -26.68
CA ARG A 303 -19.29 -6.30 -26.98
C ARG A 303 -18.01 -6.09 -27.79
N LYS A 304 -18.04 -5.17 -28.77
CA LYS A 304 -16.90 -4.85 -29.63
C LYS A 304 -15.75 -4.23 -28.83
N GLU A 305 -16.06 -3.32 -27.91
CA GLU A 305 -15.08 -2.71 -27.01
C GLU A 305 -14.48 -3.75 -26.05
N ALA A 306 -15.31 -4.61 -25.46
CA ALA A 306 -14.84 -5.70 -24.60
C ALA A 306 -13.86 -6.62 -25.35
N ALA A 307 -14.25 -7.11 -26.54
CA ALA A 307 -13.41 -7.99 -27.36
C ALA A 307 -12.10 -7.30 -27.78
N ALA A 308 -12.14 -6.02 -28.16
CA ALA A 308 -10.95 -5.25 -28.52
C ALA A 308 -10.01 -5.05 -27.31
N SER A 309 -10.56 -4.77 -26.13
CA SER A 309 -9.82 -4.62 -24.87
C SER A 309 -9.14 -5.93 -24.45
N ILE A 310 -9.83 -7.06 -24.56
CA ILE A 310 -9.27 -8.39 -24.30
C ILE A 310 -8.18 -8.73 -25.31
N ASN A 311 -8.43 -8.48 -26.61
CA ASN A 311 -7.43 -8.72 -27.64
C ASN A 311 -6.17 -7.87 -27.42
N SER A 312 -6.32 -6.60 -27.02
CA SER A 312 -5.18 -5.75 -26.67
C SER A 312 -4.36 -6.35 -25.52
N ASP A 313 -5.01 -6.81 -24.46
CA ASP A 313 -4.31 -7.37 -23.29
C ASP A 313 -3.68 -8.74 -23.58
N MET A 314 -4.26 -9.52 -24.49
CA MET A 314 -3.68 -10.77 -24.99
C MET A 314 -2.45 -10.58 -25.89
N ASN A 315 -2.29 -9.40 -26.49
CA ASN A 315 -1.18 -9.05 -27.38
C ASN A 315 -0.11 -8.20 -26.69
N LEU A 316 -0.22 -7.95 -25.37
CA LEU A 316 0.82 -7.24 -24.62
C LEU A 316 2.14 -8.03 -24.67
N LYS A 317 3.21 -7.35 -25.08
CA LYS A 317 4.58 -7.88 -24.98
C LYS A 317 5.02 -7.82 -23.52
N GLU A 318 5.70 -8.85 -23.04
CA GLU A 318 6.20 -8.93 -21.65
C GLU A 318 7.08 -7.75 -21.24
N LYS A 319 7.75 -7.11 -22.21
CA LYS A 319 8.64 -5.95 -22.00
C LYS A 319 7.95 -4.59 -22.07
N GLU A 320 6.67 -4.51 -22.45
CA GLU A 320 5.91 -3.25 -22.50
C GLU A 320 5.08 -3.05 -21.22
N GLY A 321 5.72 -3.21 -20.06
CA GLY A 321 5.15 -2.97 -18.74
C GLY A 321 4.79 -1.50 -18.52
N LYS A 322 3.78 -0.98 -19.23
CA LYS A 322 2.99 0.13 -18.72
C LYS A 322 2.47 -0.33 -17.37
N LYS A 323 2.86 0.38 -16.30
CA LYS A 323 2.78 0.00 -14.87
C LYS A 323 1.46 -0.62 -14.36
N ASN A 324 0.39 -0.69 -15.16
CA ASN A 324 -0.94 -1.14 -14.76
C ASN A 324 -1.65 -2.12 -15.73
N LYS A 325 -1.01 -2.62 -16.81
CA LYS A 325 -1.68 -3.59 -17.72
C LYS A 325 -1.12 -5.01 -17.52
N LYS A 326 -2.01 -5.96 -17.24
CA LYS A 326 -1.68 -7.40 -17.08
C LYS A 326 -1.99 -8.15 -18.38
N LYS A 327 -1.02 -8.93 -18.88
CA LYS A 327 -1.20 -9.81 -20.04
C LYS A 327 -2.24 -10.88 -19.74
N ILE A 328 -3.23 -11.05 -20.61
CA ILE A 328 -4.20 -12.14 -20.53
C ILE A 328 -3.68 -13.30 -21.39
N LYS A 329 -3.68 -14.53 -20.86
CA LYS A 329 -3.28 -15.72 -21.62
C LYS A 329 -4.26 -15.94 -22.78
N ARG A 330 -3.73 -16.14 -23.99
CA ARG A 330 -4.54 -16.51 -25.17
C ARG A 330 -5.03 -17.94 -25.03
N HIS A 331 -6.31 -18.15 -25.34
CA HIS A 331 -6.87 -19.49 -25.50
C HIS A 331 -6.46 -20.08 -26.86
N PRO A 332 -6.03 -21.34 -26.97
CA PRO A 332 -5.63 -21.94 -28.25
C PRO A 332 -6.81 -22.08 -29.23
N LYS A 333 -8.02 -22.36 -28.72
CA LYS A 333 -9.21 -22.64 -29.53
C LYS A 333 -10.14 -21.44 -29.75
N TYR A 334 -10.21 -20.51 -28.80
CA TYR A 334 -11.26 -19.50 -28.76
C TYR A 334 -10.69 -18.11 -28.98
N LYS A 335 -11.32 -17.37 -29.89
CA LYS A 335 -11.03 -15.95 -30.12
C LYS A 335 -11.56 -15.11 -28.95
N PRO A 336 -11.01 -13.90 -28.70
CA PRO A 336 -11.49 -12.99 -27.67
C PRO A 336 -13.00 -12.75 -27.70
N SER A 337 -13.57 -12.61 -28.91
CA SER A 337 -15.01 -12.40 -29.09
C SER A 337 -15.86 -13.61 -28.67
N GLN A 338 -15.36 -14.83 -28.87
CA GLN A 338 -16.04 -16.06 -28.44
C GLN A 338 -15.98 -16.20 -26.91
N LEU A 339 -14.85 -15.87 -26.30
CA LEU A 339 -14.72 -15.86 -24.84
C LEU A 339 -15.67 -14.85 -24.19
N VAL A 340 -15.86 -13.67 -24.82
CA VAL A 340 -16.86 -12.69 -24.38
C VAL A 340 -18.26 -13.32 -24.40
N ASP A 341 -18.65 -13.96 -25.50
CA ASP A 341 -19.98 -14.56 -25.64
C ASP A 341 -20.20 -15.63 -24.57
N MET A 342 -19.24 -16.55 -24.41
CA MET A 342 -19.34 -17.62 -23.42
C MET A 342 -19.42 -17.12 -21.98
N CYS A 343 -18.70 -16.03 -21.64
CA CYS A 343 -18.80 -15.42 -20.30
C CYS A 343 -20.16 -14.77 -20.06
N ILE A 344 -20.77 -14.17 -21.09
CA ILE A 344 -22.11 -13.56 -20.98
C ILE A 344 -23.19 -14.66 -20.90
N GLU A 345 -23.08 -15.68 -21.74
CA GLU A 345 -23.99 -16.83 -21.80
C GLU A 345 -24.02 -17.64 -20.49
N LYS A 346 -22.90 -17.67 -19.74
CA LYS A 346 -22.85 -18.25 -18.39
C LYS A 346 -23.83 -17.56 -17.42
N HIS A 347 -24.16 -16.30 -17.66
CA HIS A 347 -24.93 -15.46 -16.74
C HIS A 347 -26.18 -14.86 -17.40
N PRO A 348 -27.13 -15.70 -17.85
CA PRO A 348 -28.27 -15.24 -18.63
C PRO A 348 -29.18 -14.26 -17.86
N LEU A 349 -29.33 -14.45 -16.55
CA LEU A 349 -30.21 -13.63 -15.69
C LEU A 349 -29.69 -12.21 -15.46
N ILE A 350 -28.39 -11.97 -15.65
CA ILE A 350 -27.75 -10.66 -15.49
C ILE A 350 -27.08 -10.20 -16.78
N ASN A 351 -27.47 -10.77 -17.93
CA ASN A 351 -26.80 -10.54 -19.22
C ASN A 351 -26.74 -9.05 -19.61
N HIS A 352 -27.74 -8.28 -19.18
CA HIS A 352 -27.91 -6.85 -19.47
C HIS A 352 -26.93 -5.95 -18.69
N TYR A 353 -26.26 -6.48 -17.65
CA TYR A 353 -25.13 -5.80 -16.99
C TYR A 353 -23.84 -5.90 -17.80
N PHE A 354 -23.71 -6.90 -18.68
CA PHE A 354 -22.52 -7.02 -19.50
C PHE A 354 -22.57 -6.05 -20.66
N ASN A 355 -21.42 -5.42 -20.92
CA ASN A 355 -21.24 -4.42 -21.96
C ASN A 355 -22.11 -3.15 -21.76
N SER A 356 -22.49 -2.83 -20.53
CA SER A 356 -23.27 -1.62 -20.19
C SER A 356 -22.48 -0.56 -19.39
N ASP A 357 -21.16 -0.74 -19.21
CA ASP A 357 -20.28 0.13 -18.40
C ASP A 357 -20.75 0.26 -16.93
N CYS A 358 -21.39 -0.78 -16.40
CA CYS A 358 -21.92 -0.82 -15.03
C CYS A 358 -20.83 -0.99 -13.96
N GLY A 359 -19.58 -1.27 -14.34
CA GLY A 359 -18.51 -1.61 -13.40
C GLY A 359 -18.26 -0.54 -12.32
N LYS A 360 -18.36 0.75 -12.63
CA LYS A 360 -18.24 1.82 -11.60
C LYS A 360 -19.42 1.88 -10.65
N MET A 361 -20.62 1.52 -11.11
CA MET A 361 -21.80 1.40 -10.26
C MET A 361 -21.65 0.18 -9.34
N LEU A 362 -21.14 -0.96 -9.83
CA LEU A 362 -20.85 -2.11 -8.97
C LEU A 362 -19.79 -1.77 -7.91
N GLN A 363 -18.80 -0.94 -8.24
CA GLN A 363 -17.84 -0.39 -7.26
C GLN A 363 -18.50 0.51 -6.20
N PHE A 364 -19.63 1.13 -6.52
CA PHE A 364 -20.35 1.93 -5.54
C PHE A 364 -20.99 1.04 -4.47
N TYR A 365 -21.63 -0.03 -4.89
CA TYR A 365 -22.19 -1.03 -3.99
C TYR A 365 -21.12 -1.80 -3.21
N ASP A 366 -20.01 -2.21 -3.87
CA ASP A 366 -18.88 -2.85 -3.17
C ASP A 366 -18.34 -1.95 -2.05
N SER A 367 -18.28 -0.64 -2.27
CA SER A 367 -17.74 0.30 -1.30
C SER A 367 -18.67 0.56 -0.13
N HIS A 368 -19.98 0.38 -0.32
CA HIS A 368 -20.97 0.46 0.74
C HIS A 368 -20.87 -0.73 1.69
N ILE A 369 -20.73 -1.94 1.14
CA ILE A 369 -20.41 -3.13 1.93
C ILE A 369 -19.12 -2.88 2.70
N ALA A 370 -18.08 -2.39 2.04
CA ALA A 370 -16.80 -2.14 2.69
C ALA A 370 -16.88 -1.09 3.81
N SER A 371 -17.66 -0.02 3.61
CA SER A 371 -17.91 1.00 4.63
C SER A 371 -18.60 0.43 5.86
N GLN A 372 -19.56 -0.49 5.70
CA GLN A 372 -20.24 -1.14 6.83
C GLN A 372 -19.32 -2.11 7.59
N VAL A 373 -18.48 -2.88 6.88
CA VAL A 373 -17.46 -3.74 7.51
C VAL A 373 -16.47 -2.87 8.31
N ILE A 374 -15.97 -1.78 7.72
CA ILE A 374 -15.11 -0.82 8.42
C ILE A 374 -15.80 -0.25 9.65
N GLN A 375 -17.07 0.13 9.56
CA GLN A 375 -17.82 0.68 10.70
C GLN A 375 -17.87 -0.31 11.88
N HIS A 376 -18.15 -1.58 11.61
CA HIS A 376 -18.22 -2.61 12.65
C HIS A 376 -16.91 -2.74 13.43
N PHE A 377 -15.79 -2.76 12.71
CA PHE A 377 -14.46 -2.87 13.30
C PHE A 377 -13.98 -1.57 13.96
N LEU A 378 -14.39 -0.42 13.42
CA LEU A 378 -14.15 0.89 14.01
C LEU A 378 -14.78 1.02 15.40
N VAL A 379 -16.04 0.59 15.56
CA VAL A 379 -16.74 0.57 16.86
C VAL A 379 -16.03 -0.34 17.87
N SER A 380 -15.42 -1.43 17.40
CA SER A 380 -14.62 -2.34 18.24
C SER A 380 -13.19 -1.85 18.48
N GLU A 381 -12.79 -0.69 17.94
CA GLU A 381 -11.42 -0.17 17.92
C GLU A 381 -10.37 -1.13 17.32
N ILE A 382 -10.79 -2.04 16.43
CA ILE A 382 -9.91 -3.01 15.78
C ILE A 382 -9.52 -2.48 14.40
N PRO A 383 -8.23 -2.21 14.13
CA PRO A 383 -7.79 -1.79 12.82
C PRO A 383 -7.88 -2.93 11.80
N ILE A 384 -8.58 -2.68 10.71
CA ILE A 384 -8.56 -3.49 9.48
C ILE A 384 -8.10 -2.64 8.31
N LEU A 385 -7.47 -3.23 7.30
CA LEU A 385 -7.01 -2.53 6.10
C LEU A 385 -7.81 -2.97 4.88
N PRO A 386 -8.68 -2.13 4.29
CA PRO A 386 -9.42 -2.48 3.09
C PRO A 386 -8.50 -2.52 1.88
N VAL A 387 -8.70 -3.52 1.02
CA VAL A 387 -8.07 -3.72 -0.27
C VAL A 387 -9.18 -3.98 -1.29
N HIS A 388 -9.84 -2.91 -1.71
CA HIS A 388 -11.06 -3.01 -2.52
C HIS A 388 -12.12 -3.90 -1.84
N ASP A 389 -12.33 -5.10 -2.36
CA ASP A 389 -13.27 -6.13 -1.93
C ASP A 389 -12.69 -7.13 -0.91
N SER A 390 -11.43 -6.99 -0.52
CA SER A 390 -10.82 -7.75 0.58
C SER A 390 -10.44 -6.88 1.77
N PHE A 391 -10.19 -7.50 2.92
CA PHE A 391 -9.76 -6.85 4.15
C PHE A 391 -8.61 -7.60 4.80
N ILE A 392 -7.60 -6.87 5.25
CA ILE A 392 -6.50 -7.40 6.04
C ILE A 392 -6.77 -7.10 7.51
N CYS A 393 -6.76 -8.14 8.36
CA CYS A 393 -6.90 -8.00 9.81
C CYS A 393 -5.88 -8.87 10.55
N GLN A 394 -5.67 -8.60 11.84
CA GLN A 394 -4.87 -9.49 12.70
C GLN A 394 -5.48 -10.91 12.69
N ARG A 395 -4.63 -11.95 12.63
CA ARG A 395 -5.09 -13.34 12.46
C ARG A 395 -6.12 -13.79 13.50
N ARG A 396 -6.01 -13.31 14.75
CA ARG A 396 -6.98 -13.57 15.82
C ARG A 396 -8.40 -13.06 15.56
N HIS A 397 -8.58 -12.17 14.58
CA HIS A 397 -9.87 -11.59 14.20
C HIS A 397 -10.40 -12.15 12.87
N ALA A 398 -9.75 -13.17 12.30
CA ALA A 398 -10.13 -13.77 11.02
C ALA A 398 -11.61 -14.22 11.00
N ASP A 399 -12.00 -15.04 11.98
CA ASP A 399 -13.36 -15.57 12.06
C ASP A 399 -14.40 -14.46 12.26
N LYS A 400 -14.06 -13.44 13.07
CA LYS A 400 -14.92 -12.26 13.26
C LYS A 400 -15.07 -11.47 11.97
N LEU A 401 -13.99 -11.27 11.22
CA LEU A 401 -14.02 -10.54 9.95
C LEU A 401 -14.86 -11.29 8.92
N ASP A 402 -14.63 -12.60 8.79
CA ASP A 402 -15.42 -13.48 7.93
C ASP A 402 -16.92 -13.38 8.25
N GLN A 403 -17.31 -13.56 9.52
CA GLN A 403 -18.71 -13.48 9.93
C GLN A 403 -19.33 -12.10 9.67
N VAL A 404 -18.60 -11.02 9.94
CA VAL A 404 -19.08 -9.65 9.70
C VAL A 404 -19.27 -9.39 8.20
N MET A 405 -18.33 -9.82 7.36
CA MET A 405 -18.44 -9.69 5.91
C MET A 405 -19.71 -10.38 5.39
N LYS A 406 -19.99 -11.60 5.85
CA LYS A 406 -21.19 -12.37 5.49
C LYS A 406 -22.47 -11.65 5.89
N ASN A 407 -22.55 -11.25 7.17
CA ASN A 407 -23.71 -10.58 7.73
C ASN A 407 -24.02 -9.24 7.03
N VAL A 408 -22.99 -8.48 6.66
CA VAL A 408 -23.17 -7.18 5.98
C VAL A 408 -23.81 -7.37 4.62
N VAL A 409 -23.40 -8.38 3.85
CA VAL A 409 -24.02 -8.68 2.54
C VAL A 409 -25.48 -9.11 2.74
N GLU A 410 -25.74 -10.02 3.68
CA GLU A 410 -27.10 -10.49 3.97
C GLU A 410 -28.04 -9.35 4.38
N THR A 411 -27.58 -8.49 5.29
CA THR A 411 -28.39 -7.36 5.79
C THR A 411 -28.59 -6.29 4.73
N SER A 412 -27.57 -6.00 3.91
CA SER A 412 -27.65 -4.95 2.89
C SER A 412 -28.61 -5.29 1.74
N TYR A 413 -28.84 -6.58 1.50
CA TYR A 413 -29.66 -7.06 0.37
C TYR A 413 -30.85 -7.92 0.80
N GLY A 414 -31.15 -7.99 2.11
CA GLY A 414 -32.35 -8.64 2.65
C GLY A 414 -32.41 -10.16 2.44
N LEU A 415 -31.27 -10.84 2.47
CA LEU A 415 -31.21 -12.31 2.37
C LEU A 415 -31.42 -12.97 3.76
N GLU A 416 -32.14 -14.10 3.80
CA GLU A 416 -32.19 -14.99 4.99
C GLU A 416 -30.77 -15.42 5.40
N PRO A 417 -30.46 -15.62 6.70
CA PRO A 417 -29.12 -16.01 7.17
C PRO A 417 -28.65 -17.28 6.47
N ILE A 418 -27.66 -17.18 5.57
CA ILE A 418 -27.18 -18.32 4.82
C ILE A 418 -26.12 -19.00 5.68
N THR A 419 -26.52 -20.03 6.43
CA THR A 419 -25.61 -20.87 7.24
C THR A 419 -24.63 -21.71 6.43
N LYS A 420 -24.56 -21.52 5.11
CA LYS A 420 -23.56 -22.10 4.21
C LYS A 420 -22.95 -21.04 3.31
N TRP A 421 -22.24 -20.10 3.91
CA TRP A 421 -21.08 -19.58 3.22
C TRP A 421 -19.98 -20.64 3.23
N ASN A 422 -20.08 -21.61 2.33
CA ASN A 422 -18.97 -22.49 1.95
C ASN A 422 -17.96 -21.74 1.05
N MET A 423 -17.74 -20.44 1.31
CA MET A 423 -16.47 -19.86 0.91
C MET A 423 -15.45 -20.43 1.87
N VAL A 424 -14.65 -21.39 1.39
CA VAL A 424 -13.30 -21.52 1.92
C VAL A 424 -12.70 -20.11 1.82
N CYS A 425 -12.57 -19.43 2.95
CA CYS A 425 -11.68 -18.30 3.10
C CYS A 425 -10.28 -18.88 2.92
N GLU A 426 -9.89 -19.04 1.66
CA GLU A 426 -8.55 -19.42 1.31
C GLU A 426 -7.66 -18.29 1.83
N GLN A 427 -6.75 -18.62 2.75
CA GLN A 427 -5.50 -17.87 2.82
C GLN A 427 -5.01 -17.76 1.39
N SER A 428 -4.47 -16.61 0.98
CA SER A 428 -3.89 -16.48 -0.35
C SER A 428 -2.80 -17.54 -0.55
N GLU A 429 -3.17 -18.71 -1.07
CA GLU A 429 -2.25 -19.77 -1.42
C GLU A 429 -1.64 -19.41 -2.78
N ASP A 430 -0.31 -19.42 -2.77
CA ASP A 430 0.59 -19.06 -3.86
C ASP A 430 0.36 -19.92 -5.12
N VAL A 431 0.82 -19.45 -6.29
CA VAL A 431 1.70 -20.23 -7.19
C VAL A 431 2.58 -19.24 -7.97
N GLU A 432 3.88 -19.52 -7.96
CA GLU A 432 5.03 -18.93 -8.70
C GLU A 432 4.78 -18.01 -9.90
#